data_AF-A0AAV7NEF6-F1
#
_entry.id   AF-A0AAV7NEF6-F1
#
_cell.length_a   1.000
_cell.length_b   1.000
_cell.length_c   1.000
_cell.angle_alpha   90.00
_cell.angle_beta   90.00
_cell.angle_gamma   90.00
#
_symmetry.space_group_name_H-M   'P 1'
#
loop_
_entity.id
_entity.type
_entity.pdbx_description
1 polymer ?
#
loop_
_entity_poly.entity_id
_entity_poly.type
_entity_poly.pdbx_seq_one_letter_code
_entity_poly.pdbx_strand_id
1 'polypeptide(L)'
;MQKVCAGLGIKQKFHAANHPQSAGLVECYNGTLKLKIAKVQASTGLNWPDALPLALLSTRTAVHSRLGLSPYEVIFGRPANVWGVPRPKKYSDLPYPMLIDYLHDLTTKLRVLHQQVQSALPEASTDPGHSIRPGDWVCTKNFQRQRNLEPRWREPRLVLLTTRTAVKVEGKKNWVHAVHCKKVPLPLPFDQWVRRGISDSESEKVPQFVPFSDARLIGTLSEKEDDDILQEAIPSHRRLNTTNPGTLFQNQTASGQERYNLRPRPKNL
;
A
#
# COMPACT_ATOMS: atom_id res chain seq x y z
N MET A 1 11.44 -4.89 -21.32
CA MET A 1 11.30 -5.12 -19.86
C MET A 1 10.80 -6.52 -19.50
N GLN A 2 9.67 -7.02 -20.01
CA GLN A 2 9.16 -8.36 -19.64
C GLN A 2 10.20 -9.49 -19.84
N LYS A 3 10.92 -9.50 -20.97
CA LYS A 3 12.01 -10.45 -21.23
C LYS A 3 13.14 -10.40 -20.19
N VAL A 4 13.49 -9.20 -19.72
CA VAL A 4 14.53 -8.98 -18.71
C VAL A 4 14.05 -9.47 -17.34
N CYS A 5 12.80 -9.16 -16.96
CA CYS A 5 12.22 -9.66 -15.72
C CYS A 5 12.14 -11.19 -15.69
N ALA A 6 11.77 -11.82 -16.81
CA ALA A 6 11.75 -13.27 -16.95
C ALA A 6 13.17 -13.88 -16.80
N GLY A 7 14.18 -13.27 -17.43
CA GLY A 7 15.57 -13.72 -17.31
C GLY A 7 16.14 -13.63 -15.89
N LEU A 8 15.66 -12.68 -15.08
CA LEU A 8 16.10 -12.48 -13.69
C LEU A 8 15.17 -13.15 -12.65
N GLY A 9 14.12 -13.86 -13.08
CA GLY A 9 13.14 -14.47 -12.16
C GLY A 9 12.29 -13.46 -11.38
N ILE A 10 12.15 -12.22 -11.85
CA ILE A 10 11.43 -11.15 -11.17
C ILE A 10 9.95 -11.15 -11.58
N LYS A 11 9.05 -11.37 -10.60
CA LYS A 11 7.60 -11.28 -10.82
C LYS A 11 7.15 -9.81 -10.90
N GLN A 12 6.82 -9.36 -12.10
CA GLN A 12 6.27 -8.01 -12.32
C GLN A 12 4.79 -7.93 -11.88
N LYS A 13 4.47 -6.98 -11.00
CA LYS A 13 3.10 -6.66 -10.59
C LYS A 13 2.74 -5.26 -11.10
N PHE A 14 1.49 -5.07 -11.52
CA PHE A 14 1.00 -3.79 -12.02
C PHE A 14 -0.10 -3.23 -11.11
N HIS A 15 -0.14 -1.91 -11.02
CA HIS A 15 -1.20 -1.19 -10.33
C HIS A 15 -2.43 -1.00 -11.23
N ALA A 16 -3.56 -0.60 -10.65
CA ALA A 16 -4.73 -0.21 -11.42
C ALA A 16 -4.41 1.01 -12.31
N ALA A 17 -4.91 0.99 -13.54
CA ALA A 17 -4.67 2.07 -14.49
C ALA A 17 -5.22 3.41 -13.96
N ASN A 18 -4.44 4.48 -14.13
CA ASN A 18 -4.76 5.85 -13.72
C ASN A 18 -5.09 6.05 -12.24
N HIS A 19 -4.57 5.16 -11.37
CA HIS A 19 -4.74 5.27 -9.93
C HIS A 19 -3.37 5.41 -9.22
N PRO A 20 -2.78 6.62 -9.18
CA PRO A 20 -1.44 6.85 -8.62
C PRO A 20 -1.35 6.51 -7.13
N GLN A 21 -2.46 6.55 -6.40
CA GLN A 21 -2.52 6.19 -4.99
C GLN A 21 -2.12 4.73 -4.74
N SER A 22 -2.28 3.82 -5.72
CA SER A 22 -1.76 2.45 -5.63
C SER A 22 -0.24 2.38 -5.50
N ALA A 23 0.48 3.40 -5.96
CA ALA A 23 1.94 3.54 -5.83
C ALA A 23 2.30 4.64 -4.80
N GLY A 24 1.39 4.94 -3.86
CA GLY A 24 1.47 6.13 -3.00
C GLY A 24 2.79 6.27 -2.21
N LEU A 25 3.39 5.17 -1.74
CA LEU A 25 4.68 5.23 -1.03
C LEU A 25 5.81 5.77 -1.91
N VAL A 26 5.86 5.34 -3.17
CA VAL A 26 6.87 5.79 -4.15
C VAL A 26 6.59 7.23 -4.54
N GLU A 27 5.33 7.61 -4.75
CA GLU A 27 4.97 8.99 -5.10
C GLU A 27 5.27 9.98 -3.96
N CYS A 28 4.94 9.63 -2.72
CA CYS A 28 5.32 10.41 -1.54
C CYS A 28 6.84 10.54 -1.40
N TYR A 29 7.57 9.45 -1.65
CA TYR A 29 9.03 9.47 -1.64
C TYR A 29 9.60 10.35 -2.75
N ASN A 30 9.06 10.29 -3.96
CA ASN A 30 9.45 11.13 -5.08
C ASN A 30 9.27 12.62 -4.75
N GLY A 31 8.15 12.98 -4.11
CA GLY A 31 7.93 14.34 -3.62
C GLY A 31 8.99 14.78 -2.60
N THR A 32 9.30 13.91 -1.63
CA THR A 32 10.34 14.18 -0.62
C THR A 32 11.73 14.33 -1.26
N LEU A 33 12.05 13.50 -2.24
CA LEU A 33 13.33 13.52 -2.94
C LEU A 33 13.50 14.82 -3.75
N LYS A 34 12.46 15.23 -4.49
CA LYS A 34 12.44 16.51 -5.23
C LYS A 34 12.68 17.70 -4.29
N LEU A 35 12.01 17.73 -3.14
CA LEU A 35 12.20 18.78 -2.14
C LEU A 35 13.62 18.83 -1.61
N LYS A 36 14.25 17.68 -1.34
CA LYS A 36 15.64 17.63 -0.88
C LYS A 36 16.63 18.07 -1.95
N ILE A 37 16.43 17.64 -3.20
CA ILE A 37 17.25 18.10 -4.32
C ILE A 37 17.16 19.62 -4.42
N ALA A 38 15.96 20.20 -4.44
CA ALA A 38 15.77 21.65 -4.51
C ALA A 38 16.49 22.40 -3.38
N LYS A 39 16.46 21.87 -2.14
CA LYS A 39 17.19 22.44 -1.01
C LYS A 39 18.71 22.38 -1.18
N VAL A 40 19.23 21.23 -1.63
CA VAL A 40 20.67 21.07 -1.90
C VAL A 40 21.11 22.05 -2.97
N GLN A 41 20.37 22.11 -4.09
CA GLN A 41 20.65 23.04 -5.19
C GLN A 41 20.65 24.50 -4.73
N ALA A 42 19.69 24.91 -3.89
CA ALA A 42 19.65 26.26 -3.34
C ALA A 42 20.85 26.58 -2.42
N SER A 43 21.38 25.58 -1.71
CA SER A 43 22.50 25.77 -0.78
C SER A 43 23.89 25.71 -1.41
N THR A 44 24.06 24.92 -2.48
CA THR A 44 25.38 24.66 -3.09
C THR A 44 25.51 25.17 -4.51
N GLY A 45 24.41 25.56 -5.17
CA GLY A 45 24.40 25.95 -6.58
C GLY A 45 24.62 24.79 -7.57
N LEU A 46 24.61 23.55 -7.10
CA LEU A 46 24.88 22.38 -7.94
C LEU A 46 23.73 22.08 -8.92
N ASN A 47 24.07 21.45 -10.04
CA ASN A 47 23.08 20.84 -10.92
C ASN A 47 22.38 19.66 -10.23
N TRP A 48 21.15 19.35 -10.67
CA TRP A 48 20.35 18.29 -10.05
C TRP A 48 21.01 16.89 -10.06
N PRO A 49 21.81 16.47 -11.07
CA PRO A 49 22.47 15.17 -11.05
C PRO A 49 23.53 15.07 -9.95
N ASP A 50 24.28 16.15 -9.71
CA ASP A 50 25.32 16.21 -8.68
C ASP A 50 24.72 16.37 -7.27
N ALA A 51 23.55 17.00 -7.18
CA ALA A 51 22.77 17.12 -5.94
C ALA A 51 22.08 15.80 -5.53
N LEU A 52 21.81 14.89 -6.48
CA LEU A 52 21.05 13.67 -6.24
C LEU A 52 21.73 12.72 -5.22
N PRO A 53 23.04 12.40 -5.31
CA PRO A 53 23.72 11.58 -4.30
C PRO A 53 23.61 12.14 -2.88
N LEU A 54 23.73 13.47 -2.72
CA LEU A 54 23.60 14.14 -1.42
C LEU A 54 22.17 14.06 -0.88
N ALA A 55 21.17 14.28 -1.74
CA ALA A 55 19.77 14.14 -1.38
C ALA A 55 19.42 12.71 -0.97
N LEU A 56 19.91 11.70 -1.71
CA LEU A 56 19.72 10.28 -1.41
C LEU A 56 20.42 9.85 -0.13
N LEU A 57 21.64 10.32 0.12
CA LEU A 57 22.32 10.06 1.39
C LEU A 57 21.48 10.62 2.54
N SER A 58 21.06 11.88 2.44
CA SER A 58 20.20 12.53 3.43
C SER A 58 18.87 11.79 3.65
N THR A 59 18.21 11.26 2.62
CA THR A 59 16.97 10.46 2.83
C THR A 59 17.26 9.13 3.51
N ARG A 60 18.32 8.43 3.10
CA ARG A 60 18.62 7.08 3.61
C ARG A 60 19.12 7.08 5.06
N THR A 61 19.76 8.16 5.49
CA THR A 61 20.29 8.29 6.87
C THR A 61 19.38 9.09 7.79
N ALA A 62 18.29 9.68 7.29
CA ALA A 62 17.33 10.37 8.13
C ALA A 62 16.48 9.35 8.91
N VAL A 63 16.39 9.56 10.21
CA VAL A 63 15.53 8.78 11.10
C VAL A 63 14.07 9.07 10.79
N HIS A 64 13.27 8.01 10.64
CA HIS A 64 11.83 8.15 10.45
C HIS A 64 11.12 8.31 11.80
N SER A 65 10.29 9.34 11.96
CA SER A 65 9.66 9.70 13.25
C SER A 65 8.84 8.57 13.88
N ARG A 66 8.15 7.75 13.08
CA ARG A 66 7.33 6.64 13.57
C ARG A 66 8.15 5.46 14.09
N LEU A 67 9.28 5.17 13.45
CA LEU A 67 10.07 3.97 13.73
C LEU A 67 11.28 4.25 14.62
N GLY A 68 11.74 5.51 14.68
CA GLY A 68 13.01 5.84 15.32
C GLY A 68 14.24 5.28 14.60
N LEU A 69 14.05 4.72 13.39
CA LEU A 69 15.09 4.08 12.59
C LEU A 69 15.21 4.77 11.23
N SER A 70 16.43 4.82 10.70
CA SER A 70 16.70 5.24 9.32
C SER A 70 16.54 4.08 8.33
N PRO A 71 16.18 4.34 7.06
CA PRO A 71 16.12 3.30 6.03
C PRO A 71 17.42 2.50 5.90
N TYR A 72 18.57 3.16 6.11
CA TYR A 72 19.88 2.49 6.12
C TYR A 72 19.99 1.47 7.27
N GLU A 73 19.61 1.85 8.49
CA GLU A 73 19.66 0.97 9.65
C GLU A 73 18.72 -0.23 9.50
N VAL A 74 17.56 -0.05 8.87
CA VAL A 74 16.60 -1.14 8.61
C VAL A 74 17.20 -2.20 7.66
N ILE A 75 17.98 -1.79 6.66
CA ILE A 75 18.57 -2.71 5.68
C ILE A 75 19.85 -3.36 6.23
N PHE A 76 20.71 -2.58 6.87
CA PHE A 76 22.07 -3.01 7.23
C PHE A 76 22.26 -3.34 8.72
N GLY A 77 21.26 -3.07 9.57
CA GLY A 77 21.29 -3.40 11.00
C GLY A 77 22.26 -2.55 11.82
N ARG A 78 22.76 -1.45 11.25
CA ARG A 78 23.79 -0.58 11.83
C ARG A 78 23.63 0.85 11.34
N PRO A 79 24.12 1.86 12.10
CA PRO A 79 24.08 3.24 11.66
C PRO A 79 24.95 3.44 10.41
N ALA A 80 24.54 4.37 9.56
CA ALA A 80 25.33 4.77 8.40
C ALA A 80 26.65 5.40 8.84
N ASN A 81 27.72 5.11 8.11
CA ASN A 81 29.02 5.75 8.30
C ASN A 81 28.98 7.17 7.70
N VAL A 82 28.31 8.07 8.40
CA VAL A 82 28.29 9.51 8.11
C VAL A 82 29.17 10.26 9.09
N TRP A 83 29.47 11.51 8.77
CA TRP A 83 30.27 12.39 9.62
C TRP A 83 29.76 12.40 11.06
N GLY A 84 30.66 12.15 12.01
CA GLY A 84 30.34 12.12 13.45
C GLY A 84 29.91 10.76 14.01
N VAL A 85 29.72 9.72 13.18
CA VAL A 85 29.44 8.36 13.65
C VAL A 85 30.74 7.56 13.75
N PRO A 86 31.03 6.87 14.87
CA PRO A 86 32.21 6.01 14.98
C PRO A 86 32.25 4.98 13.86
N ARG A 87 33.38 4.93 13.14
CA ARG A 87 33.59 3.92 12.10
C ARG A 87 33.85 2.57 12.75
N PRO A 88 33.17 1.48 12.34
CA PRO A 88 33.62 0.16 12.74
C PRO A 88 35.06 -0.07 12.26
N LYS A 89 35.86 -0.80 13.05
CA LYS A 89 37.21 -1.22 12.65
C LYS A 89 37.12 -1.98 11.31
N LYS A 90 38.13 -1.82 10.45
CA LYS A 90 38.16 -2.51 9.15
C LYS A 90 38.11 -4.03 9.38
N TYR A 91 37.28 -4.71 8.61
CA TYR A 91 37.09 -6.17 8.72
C TYR A 91 38.35 -6.96 8.40
N SER A 92 39.24 -6.40 7.58
CA SER A 92 40.53 -6.99 7.20
C SER A 92 41.46 -7.21 8.38
N ASP A 93 41.27 -6.48 9.47
CA ASP A 93 42.21 -6.42 10.59
C ASP A 93 41.70 -7.23 11.80
N LEU A 94 40.54 -7.89 11.68
CA LEU A 94 39.92 -8.68 12.74
C LEU A 94 40.26 -10.17 12.60
N PRO A 95 40.63 -10.85 13.69
CA PRO A 95 40.80 -12.29 13.67
C PRO A 95 39.44 -13.00 13.40
N TYR A 96 39.48 -14.11 12.66
CA TYR A 96 38.32 -14.89 12.23
C TYR A 96 37.25 -15.17 13.31
N PRO A 97 37.58 -15.58 14.56
CA PRO A 97 36.57 -15.79 15.60
C PRO A 97 35.75 -14.54 15.93
N MET A 98 36.38 -13.35 15.99
CA MET A 98 35.67 -12.09 16.24
C MET A 98 34.77 -11.69 15.07
N LEU A 99 35.11 -12.11 13.84
CA LEU A 99 34.25 -11.90 12.67
C LEU A 99 32.95 -12.70 12.78
N ILE A 100 33.03 -13.97 13.20
CA ILE A 100 31.86 -14.83 13.39
C ILE A 100 30.94 -14.27 14.48
N ASP A 101 31.49 -13.83 15.61
CA ASP A 101 30.72 -13.20 16.69
C ASP A 101 30.02 -11.93 16.21
N TYR A 102 30.71 -11.09 15.43
CA TYR A 102 30.13 -9.90 14.83
C TYR A 102 28.99 -10.23 13.85
N LEU A 103 29.17 -11.25 13.00
CA LEU A 103 28.12 -11.68 12.07
C LEU A 103 26.89 -12.20 12.82
N HIS A 104 27.09 -12.92 13.92
CA HIS A 104 26.02 -13.40 14.78
C HIS A 104 25.25 -12.25 15.44
N ASP A 105 25.97 -11.27 16.00
CA ASP A 105 25.40 -10.06 16.59
C ASP A 105 24.61 -9.24 15.56
N LEU A 106 25.17 -9.00 14.36
CA LEU A 106 24.50 -8.27 13.29
C LEU A 106 23.23 -8.99 12.82
N THR A 107 23.27 -10.31 12.68
CA THR A 107 22.11 -11.12 12.28
C THR A 107 21.01 -11.04 13.33
N THR A 108 21.38 -11.13 14.61
CA THR A 108 20.44 -11.03 15.73
C THR A 108 19.80 -9.64 15.79
N LYS A 109 20.60 -8.57 15.67
CA LYS A 109 20.11 -7.18 15.60
C LYS A 109 19.16 -6.97 14.42
N LEU A 110 19.52 -7.44 13.23
CA LEU A 110 18.67 -7.33 12.05
C LEU A 110 17.31 -8.01 12.26
N ARG A 111 17.31 -9.21 12.83
CA ARG A 111 16.07 -9.93 13.13
C ARG A 111 15.15 -9.14 14.06
N VAL A 112 15.69 -8.57 15.13
CA VAL A 112 14.94 -7.74 16.08
C VAL A 112 14.39 -6.48 15.40
N LEU A 113 15.23 -5.78 14.64
CA LEU A 113 14.82 -4.56 13.91
C LEU A 113 13.73 -4.86 12.89
N HIS A 114 13.84 -5.96 12.13
CA HIS A 114 12.82 -6.36 11.17
C HIS A 114 11.50 -6.72 11.84
N GLN A 115 11.53 -7.38 12.99
CA GLN A 115 10.32 -7.65 13.78
C GLN A 115 9.66 -6.36 14.25
N GLN A 116 10.44 -5.39 14.75
CA GLN A 116 9.93 -4.08 15.16
C GLN A 116 9.32 -3.30 13.99
N VAL A 117 9.96 -3.34 12.82
CA VAL A 117 9.41 -2.71 11.61
C VAL A 117 8.11 -3.38 11.20
N GLN A 118 8.06 -4.72 11.21
CA GLN A 118 6.86 -5.49 10.87
C GLN A 118 5.68 -5.18 11.79
N SER A 119 5.89 -5.09 13.11
CA SER A 119 4.82 -4.77 14.06
C SER A 119 4.31 -3.32 13.94
N ALA A 120 5.12 -2.42 13.38
CA ALA A 120 4.74 -1.02 13.16
C ALA A 120 4.09 -0.77 11.79
N LEU A 121 4.02 -1.76 10.90
CA LEU A 121 3.31 -1.64 9.63
C LEU A 121 1.79 -1.65 9.88
N PRO A 122 1.00 -0.82 9.16
CA PRO A 122 -0.44 -0.84 9.27
C PRO A 122 -0.99 -2.19 8.78
N GLU A 123 -1.92 -2.77 9.54
CA GLU A 123 -2.65 -3.97 9.12
C GLU A 123 -3.53 -3.68 7.91
N ALA A 124 -3.63 -4.64 7.00
CA ALA A 124 -4.50 -4.50 5.84
C ALA A 124 -5.97 -4.54 6.28
N SER A 125 -6.75 -3.53 5.89
CA SER A 125 -8.19 -3.52 6.18
C SER A 125 -8.89 -4.72 5.54
N THR A 126 -9.67 -5.45 6.34
CA THR A 126 -10.47 -6.59 5.87
C THR A 126 -11.74 -6.16 5.16
N ASP A 127 -12.22 -4.95 5.45
CA ASP A 127 -13.49 -4.45 4.93
C ASP A 127 -13.43 -4.18 3.42
N PRO A 128 -14.50 -4.51 2.67
CA PRO A 128 -14.63 -4.11 1.28
C PRO A 128 -14.65 -2.58 1.21
N GLY A 129 -13.64 -1.97 0.57
CA GLY A 129 -13.52 -0.51 0.44
C GLY A 129 -14.58 0.15 -0.46
N HIS A 130 -15.59 -0.61 -0.90
CA HIS A 130 -16.66 -0.18 -1.79
C HIS A 130 -17.84 -1.17 -1.75
N SER A 131 -19.05 -0.67 -2.03
CA SER A 131 -20.28 -1.46 -1.96
C SER A 131 -20.63 -2.20 -3.26
N ILE A 132 -19.74 -2.25 -4.26
CA ILE A 132 -20.02 -2.82 -5.60
C ILE A 132 -20.04 -4.34 -5.54
N ARG A 133 -21.10 -4.96 -6.08
CA ARG A 133 -21.24 -6.42 -6.14
C ARG A 133 -21.22 -6.88 -7.60
N PRO A 134 -20.80 -8.13 -7.86
CA PRO A 134 -21.04 -8.76 -9.15
C PRO A 134 -22.53 -8.69 -9.53
N GLY A 135 -22.83 -8.36 -10.78
CA GLY A 135 -24.20 -8.14 -11.27
C GLY A 135 -24.68 -6.68 -11.24
N ASP A 136 -23.97 -5.78 -10.55
CA ASP A 136 -24.28 -4.35 -10.58
C ASP A 136 -23.92 -3.72 -11.94
N TRP A 137 -24.65 -2.67 -12.32
CA TRP A 137 -24.29 -1.81 -13.45
C TRP A 137 -23.42 -0.65 -13.00
N VAL A 138 -22.30 -0.45 -13.68
CA VAL A 138 -21.36 0.62 -13.36
C VAL A 138 -20.93 1.40 -14.60
N CYS A 139 -20.91 2.72 -14.48
CA CYS A 139 -20.24 3.59 -15.43
C CYS A 139 -18.78 3.73 -15.03
N THR A 140 -17.86 3.56 -15.99
CA THR A 140 -16.44 3.82 -15.72
C THR A 140 -16.03 5.21 -16.20
N LYS A 141 -15.20 5.89 -15.42
CA LYS A 141 -14.58 7.17 -15.80
C LYS A 141 -13.68 7.03 -17.04
N ASN A 142 -13.81 7.96 -17.98
CA ASN A 142 -12.92 8.07 -19.13
C ASN A 142 -11.77 9.03 -18.84
N PHE A 143 -10.55 8.52 -18.82
CA PHE A 143 -9.33 9.29 -18.57
C PHE A 143 -8.65 9.78 -19.86
N GLN A 144 -8.99 9.21 -21.01
CA GLN A 144 -8.34 9.50 -22.30
C GLN A 144 -9.22 10.38 -23.19
N ARG A 145 -9.82 11.43 -22.61
CA ARG A 145 -10.61 12.40 -23.38
C ARG A 145 -9.67 13.18 -24.29
N GLN A 146 -9.94 13.17 -25.59
CA GLN A 146 -9.11 13.85 -26.58
C GLN A 146 -9.75 15.16 -27.04
N ARG A 147 -11.09 15.26 -27.01
CA ARG A 147 -11.82 16.46 -27.38
C ARG A 147 -12.47 17.13 -26.17
N ASN A 148 -12.49 18.46 -26.18
CA ASN A 148 -13.30 19.22 -25.25
C ASN A 148 -14.79 18.84 -25.43
N LEU A 149 -15.52 18.71 -24.32
CA LEU A 149 -16.95 18.33 -24.23
C LEU A 149 -17.29 16.83 -24.40
N GLU A 150 -16.33 15.91 -24.54
CA GLU A 150 -16.65 14.46 -24.49
C GLU A 150 -17.20 14.04 -23.12
N PRO A 151 -18.13 13.06 -23.03
CA PRO A 151 -18.66 12.61 -21.75
C PRO A 151 -17.54 12.03 -20.86
N ARG A 152 -17.56 12.42 -19.58
CA ARG A 152 -16.55 11.98 -18.59
C ARG A 152 -16.75 10.53 -18.16
N TRP A 153 -17.98 10.03 -18.25
CA TRP A 153 -18.35 8.67 -17.88
C TRP A 153 -18.68 7.89 -19.16
N ARG A 154 -18.20 6.66 -19.23
CA ARG A 154 -18.59 5.74 -20.30
C ARG A 154 -19.97 5.17 -20.02
N GLU A 155 -20.51 4.50 -21.03
CA GLU A 155 -21.73 3.72 -20.95
C GLU A 155 -21.76 2.77 -19.72
N PRO A 156 -22.96 2.53 -19.16
CA PRO A 156 -23.14 1.54 -18.11
C PRO A 156 -22.76 0.16 -18.63
N ARG A 157 -21.98 -0.58 -17.84
CA ARG A 157 -21.60 -1.96 -18.15
C ARG A 157 -21.74 -2.84 -16.92
N LEU A 158 -21.94 -4.13 -17.17
CA LEU A 158 -22.09 -5.11 -16.11
C LEU A 158 -20.76 -5.37 -15.39
N VAL A 159 -20.84 -5.50 -14.08
CA VAL A 159 -19.74 -5.97 -13.24
C VAL A 159 -19.70 -7.49 -13.22
N LEU A 160 -18.59 -8.06 -13.67
CA LEU A 160 -18.37 -9.50 -13.70
C LEU A 160 -17.74 -10.01 -12.40
N LEU A 161 -16.71 -9.33 -11.90
CA LEU A 161 -15.97 -9.71 -10.69
C LEU A 161 -15.64 -8.48 -9.86
N THR A 162 -15.61 -8.67 -8.55
CA THR A 162 -15.23 -7.62 -7.60
C THR A 162 -14.13 -8.13 -6.67
N THR A 163 -13.07 -7.34 -6.53
CA THR A 163 -12.05 -7.47 -5.47
C THR A 163 -12.21 -6.32 -4.48
N ARG A 164 -11.55 -6.35 -3.32
CA ARG A 164 -11.72 -5.33 -2.24
C ARG A 164 -11.67 -3.87 -2.72
N THR A 165 -10.85 -3.56 -3.72
CA THR A 165 -10.61 -2.19 -4.21
C THR A 165 -10.84 -2.02 -5.71
N ALA A 166 -10.99 -3.09 -6.47
CA ALA A 166 -11.09 -3.03 -7.93
C ALA A 166 -12.16 -3.97 -8.49
N VAL A 167 -12.69 -3.57 -9.64
CA VAL A 167 -13.83 -4.19 -10.30
C VAL A 167 -13.44 -4.58 -11.72
N LYS A 168 -13.88 -5.76 -12.14
CA LYS A 168 -13.77 -6.27 -13.50
C LYS A 168 -15.08 -6.01 -14.23
N VAL A 169 -15.01 -5.13 -15.21
CA VAL A 169 -16.16 -4.69 -16.00
C VAL A 169 -16.17 -5.41 -17.34
N GLU A 170 -17.37 -5.71 -17.84
CA GLU A 170 -17.57 -6.32 -19.15
C GLU A 170 -16.91 -5.51 -20.29
N GLY A 171 -16.34 -6.23 -21.26
CA GLY A 171 -15.64 -5.64 -22.41
C GLY A 171 -14.33 -4.90 -22.08
N LYS A 172 -13.84 -4.94 -20.83
CA LYS A 172 -12.54 -4.38 -20.45
C LYS A 172 -11.52 -5.45 -20.09
N LYS A 173 -10.35 -5.37 -20.74
CA LYS A 173 -9.21 -6.27 -20.46
C LYS A 173 -8.58 -6.03 -19.08
N ASN A 174 -8.56 -4.78 -18.60
CA ASN A 174 -7.92 -4.41 -17.34
C ASN A 174 -8.90 -4.26 -16.18
N TRP A 175 -8.41 -4.48 -14.96
CA TRP A 175 -9.13 -4.15 -13.73
C TRP A 175 -9.25 -2.63 -13.56
N VAL A 176 -10.39 -2.17 -13.07
CA VAL A 176 -10.68 -0.75 -12.82
C VAL A 176 -10.82 -0.55 -11.33
N HIS A 177 -10.12 0.43 -10.76
CA HIS A 177 -10.29 0.74 -9.33
C HIS A 177 -11.72 1.23 -9.04
N ALA A 178 -12.28 0.85 -7.89
CA ALA A 178 -13.66 1.15 -7.51
C ALA A 178 -13.98 2.65 -7.50
N VAL A 179 -13.00 3.50 -7.13
CA VAL A 179 -13.10 4.97 -7.15
C VAL A 179 -13.37 5.53 -8.56
N HIS A 180 -13.10 4.76 -9.61
CA HIS A 180 -13.35 5.16 -11.00
C HIS A 180 -14.64 4.58 -11.57
N CYS A 181 -15.44 3.92 -10.73
CA CYS A 181 -16.74 3.35 -11.05
C CYS A 181 -17.82 4.14 -10.32
N LYS A 182 -18.92 4.47 -11.02
CA LYS A 182 -20.14 4.98 -10.40
C LYS A 182 -21.23 3.93 -10.61
N LYS A 183 -21.88 3.51 -9.52
CA LYS A 183 -23.04 2.61 -9.60
C LYS A 183 -24.20 3.33 -10.26
N VAL A 184 -24.97 2.56 -11.00
CA VAL A 184 -26.13 3.03 -11.73
C VAL A 184 -27.27 2.02 -11.56
N PRO A 185 -28.51 2.46 -11.32
CA PRO A 185 -29.66 1.55 -11.41
C PRO A 185 -29.81 0.98 -12.82
N LEU A 186 -30.60 -0.08 -13.01
CA LEU A 186 -30.74 -0.78 -14.30
C LEU A 186 -30.77 0.19 -15.51
N PRO A 187 -30.00 -0.09 -16.58
CA PRO A 187 -29.86 0.84 -17.69
C PRO A 187 -31.21 1.05 -18.37
N LEU A 188 -31.77 2.26 -18.22
CA LEU A 188 -32.78 2.77 -19.13
C LEU A 188 -32.17 2.88 -20.54
N PRO A 189 -32.97 2.76 -21.62
CA PRO A 189 -32.50 2.85 -23.00
C PRO A 189 -31.57 4.07 -23.24
N PHE A 190 -30.52 3.86 -24.03
CA PHE A 190 -29.38 4.78 -24.24
C PHE A 190 -29.78 6.25 -24.53
N ASP A 191 -30.90 6.47 -25.21
CA ASP A 191 -31.41 7.81 -25.56
C ASP A 191 -31.82 8.69 -24.37
N GLN A 192 -32.24 8.10 -23.26
CA GLN A 192 -32.60 8.88 -22.05
C GLN A 192 -31.38 9.25 -21.21
N TRP A 193 -30.26 8.56 -21.39
CA TRP A 193 -29.03 8.73 -20.61
C TRP A 193 -28.25 10.00 -20.96
N VAL A 194 -28.17 10.33 -22.24
CA VAL A 194 -27.47 11.55 -22.71
C VAL A 194 -28.22 12.81 -22.29
N ARG A 195 -29.55 12.74 -22.13
CA ARG A 195 -30.41 13.88 -21.78
C ARG A 195 -30.39 14.21 -20.29
N ARG A 196 -30.23 13.21 -19.42
CA ARG A 196 -30.01 13.42 -17.98
C ARG A 196 -28.53 13.60 -17.72
N GLY A 197 -27.99 14.75 -18.12
CA GLY A 197 -26.70 15.20 -17.60
C GLY A 197 -26.70 15.01 -16.10
N ILE A 198 -25.76 14.22 -15.58
CA ILE A 198 -25.62 13.96 -14.15
C ILE A 198 -25.33 15.31 -13.51
N SER A 199 -26.38 15.96 -13.01
CA SER A 199 -26.28 17.11 -12.11
C SER A 199 -25.62 16.62 -10.83
N ASP A 200 -24.57 17.32 -10.41
CA ASP A 200 -23.95 17.16 -9.12
C ASP A 200 -24.91 17.70 -8.04
N SER A 201 -25.98 16.98 -7.71
CA SER A 201 -26.78 17.23 -6.51
C SER A 201 -27.83 16.13 -6.29
N GLU A 202 -28.01 15.81 -5.01
CA GLU A 202 -29.16 15.15 -4.38
C GLU A 202 -29.23 13.61 -4.36
N SER A 203 -28.84 13.13 -3.18
CA SER A 203 -29.45 12.00 -2.50
C SER A 203 -30.97 12.17 -2.39
N GLU A 204 -31.74 11.39 -3.15
CA GLU A 204 -33.15 11.16 -2.86
C GLU A 204 -33.49 9.67 -2.75
N LYS A 205 -33.75 9.30 -1.49
CA LYS A 205 -34.77 8.38 -0.97
C LYS A 205 -35.06 7.09 -1.75
N VAL A 206 -34.62 6.00 -1.13
CA VAL A 206 -35.14 4.64 -1.34
C VAL A 206 -36.63 4.61 -0.92
N PRO A 207 -37.57 4.11 -1.75
CA PRO A 207 -38.94 3.87 -1.30
C PRO A 207 -39.00 2.69 -0.32
N GLN A 208 -39.71 2.91 0.79
CA GLN A 208 -40.04 1.89 1.79
C GLN A 208 -40.83 0.73 1.17
N PHE A 209 -40.40 -0.49 1.48
CA PHE A 209 -41.14 -1.72 1.20
C PHE A 209 -42.15 -1.95 2.34
N VAL A 210 -43.44 -2.07 2.00
CA VAL A 210 -44.51 -2.51 2.92
C VAL A 210 -44.91 -3.96 2.58
N PRO A 211 -45.22 -4.80 3.58
CA PRO A 211 -45.38 -6.23 3.40
C PRO A 211 -46.80 -6.56 2.92
N PHE A 212 -46.95 -7.61 2.11
CA PHE A 212 -48.26 -8.18 1.81
C PHE A 212 -48.30 -9.65 2.27
N SER A 213 -49.04 -9.85 3.35
CA SER A 213 -49.70 -11.09 3.73
C SER A 213 -50.79 -11.43 2.71
N ASP A 214 -50.82 -12.61 2.11
CA ASP A 214 -51.46 -13.77 2.74
C ASP A 214 -51.31 -15.03 1.86
N ALA A 215 -51.56 -16.17 2.49
CA ALA A 215 -51.19 -17.53 2.12
C ALA A 215 -52.02 -18.18 0.98
N ARG A 216 -51.42 -19.14 0.24
CA ARG A 216 -51.69 -20.61 0.32
C ARG A 216 -51.38 -21.40 -0.98
N LEU A 217 -50.73 -22.57 -0.76
CA LEU A 217 -50.78 -23.85 -1.53
C LEU A 217 -50.15 -23.83 -2.95
N ILE A 218 -49.27 -24.74 -3.42
CA ILE A 218 -49.06 -26.20 -3.32
C ILE A 218 -47.57 -26.43 -3.67
N GLY A 219 -46.74 -27.20 -2.94
CA GLY A 219 -46.65 -28.66 -3.05
C GLY A 219 -45.21 -29.13 -2.78
N THR A 220 -45.09 -30.22 -2.04
CA THR A 220 -43.87 -30.96 -1.67
C THR A 220 -43.28 -31.72 -2.86
N LEU A 221 -41.93 -31.80 -2.95
CA LEU A 221 -41.12 -32.90 -3.54
C LEU A 221 -39.65 -32.59 -3.19
N SER A 222 -39.06 -33.33 -2.24
CA SER A 222 -38.11 -34.43 -2.44
C SER A 222 -36.64 -33.97 -2.48
N GLU A 223 -35.89 -34.49 -1.51
CA GLU A 223 -34.43 -34.49 -1.40
C GLU A 223 -33.77 -35.08 -2.65
N LYS A 224 -32.60 -34.55 -3.03
CA LYS A 224 -31.29 -35.24 -3.13
C LYS A 224 -30.34 -34.56 -4.13
N GLU A 225 -29.05 -34.54 -3.73
CA GLU A 225 -27.85 -34.53 -4.58
C GLU A 225 -27.60 -33.18 -5.34
N ASP A 226 -26.52 -32.43 -5.18
CA ASP A 226 -25.10 -32.81 -5.11
C ASP A 226 -24.29 -31.86 -4.19
N ASP A 227 -23.83 -32.39 -3.06
CA ASP A 227 -22.64 -31.91 -2.36
C ASP A 227 -21.44 -32.65 -2.97
N ASP A 228 -20.72 -32.01 -3.89
CA ASP A 228 -19.35 -32.41 -4.18
C ASP A 228 -18.55 -31.24 -4.76
N ILE A 229 -17.28 -31.16 -4.37
CA ILE A 229 -16.27 -30.16 -4.75
C ILE A 229 -16.23 -28.89 -3.87
N LEU A 230 -16.01 -29.04 -2.55
CA LEU A 230 -15.23 -28.08 -1.76
C LEU A 230 -14.58 -28.77 -0.55
N GLN A 231 -13.49 -29.52 -0.73
CA GLN A 231 -12.58 -29.86 0.38
C GLN A 231 -11.23 -30.43 -0.11
N GLU A 232 -10.18 -29.60 -0.07
CA GLU A 232 -8.75 -29.94 0.10
C GLU A 232 -7.99 -28.60 0.03
N ALA A 233 -7.06 -28.18 0.90
CA ALA A 233 -6.45 -28.76 2.08
C ALA A 233 -5.89 -27.59 2.93
N ILE A 234 -6.06 -27.64 4.25
CA ILE A 234 -5.35 -26.78 5.21
C ILE A 234 -4.47 -27.70 6.07
N PRO A 235 -3.13 -27.60 6.03
CA PRO A 235 -2.30 -28.29 7.01
C PRO A 235 -2.20 -27.46 8.29
N SER A 236 -2.80 -27.98 9.34
CA SER A 236 -2.67 -27.57 10.74
C SER A 236 -1.38 -28.10 11.38
N HIS A 237 -0.53 -27.21 11.89
CA HIS A 237 0.41 -27.42 13.01
C HIS A 237 0.78 -26.01 13.51
N ARG A 238 0.90 -25.66 14.79
CA ARG A 238 1.01 -26.38 16.06
C ARG A 238 0.78 -25.31 17.13
N ARG A 239 -0.18 -25.53 18.05
CA ARG A 239 -0.30 -24.74 19.28
C ARG A 239 0.86 -25.10 20.21
N LEU A 240 1.55 -24.10 20.73
CA LEU A 240 2.20 -24.18 22.04
C LEU A 240 1.92 -22.88 22.79
N ASN A 241 1.81 -23.07 24.10
CA ASN A 241 1.01 -22.28 25.00
C ASN A 241 1.63 -20.95 25.40
N THR A 242 0.70 -20.09 25.81
CA THR A 242 0.86 -18.84 26.53
C THR A 242 1.69 -19.01 27.80
N THR A 243 2.66 -18.13 28.01
CA THR A 243 3.08 -17.72 29.35
C THR A 243 3.47 -16.25 29.29
N ASN A 244 2.70 -15.41 29.97
CA ASN A 244 3.10 -14.04 30.28
C ASN A 244 4.40 -14.07 31.10
N PRO A 245 5.26 -13.08 30.89
CA PRO A 245 5.51 -12.20 32.03
C PRO A 245 5.42 -10.73 31.62
N GLY A 246 4.62 -10.00 32.40
CA GLY A 246 4.72 -8.55 32.45
C GLY A 246 6.04 -8.10 33.09
N THR A 247 6.32 -6.83 32.87
CA THR A 247 7.16 -6.00 33.74
C THR A 247 8.66 -6.29 33.67
N LEU A 248 9.32 -5.78 32.63
CA LEU A 248 10.67 -5.20 32.69
C LEU A 248 10.95 -4.50 31.36
N PHE A 249 11.75 -3.43 31.39
CA PHE A 249 12.17 -2.55 30.28
C PHE A 249 11.36 -1.28 30.04
N GLN A 250 11.22 -0.50 31.12
CA GLN A 250 11.02 0.95 31.04
C GLN A 250 12.36 1.73 30.91
N ASN A 251 13.50 1.04 30.77
CA ASN A 251 14.84 1.65 30.86
C ASN A 251 15.71 1.41 29.61
N GLN A 252 15.22 1.62 28.39
CA GLN A 252 16.10 1.72 27.20
C GLN A 252 15.71 2.78 26.16
N THR A 253 14.63 3.54 26.38
CA THR A 253 14.19 4.62 25.48
C THR A 253 15.09 5.86 25.49
N ALA A 254 16.04 5.98 26.43
CA ALA A 254 16.90 7.16 26.55
C ALA A 254 18.14 7.15 25.63
N SER A 255 18.60 6.00 25.11
CA SER A 255 19.89 5.94 24.38
C SER A 255 19.81 6.14 22.86
N GLY A 256 18.59 6.20 22.30
CA GLY A 256 18.36 6.36 20.86
C GLY A 256 18.20 7.81 20.39
N GLN A 257 17.73 8.71 21.25
CA GLN A 257 17.49 10.12 20.88
C GLN A 257 18.76 10.99 20.92
N GLU A 258 19.79 10.61 21.68
CA GLU A 258 21.00 11.43 21.81
C GLU A 258 21.95 11.38 20.61
N ARG A 259 21.82 10.38 19.73
CA ARG A 259 22.80 10.13 18.66
C ARG A 259 22.71 11.09 17.46
N TYR A 260 21.63 11.85 17.34
CA TYR A 260 21.39 12.76 16.21
C TYR A 260 21.09 14.21 16.63
N ASN A 261 21.53 14.61 17.83
CA ASN A 261 21.47 16.01 18.27
C ASN A 261 22.50 16.85 17.47
N LEU A 262 22.12 17.25 16.27
CA LEU A 262 22.75 18.37 15.57
C LEU A 262 22.50 19.64 16.39
N ARG A 263 23.57 20.39 16.63
CA ARG A 263 23.65 21.59 17.49
C ARG A 263 22.42 22.51 17.36
N PRO A 264 21.99 23.18 18.46
CA PRO A 264 20.93 24.18 18.37
C PRO A 264 21.32 25.30 17.40
N ARG A 265 20.39 25.70 16.52
CA ARG A 265 20.54 26.86 15.62
C ARG A 265 20.96 28.09 16.45
N PRO A 266 21.95 28.88 16.01
CA PRO A 266 22.17 30.18 16.61
C PRO A 266 20.91 31.02 16.40
N LYS A 267 20.37 31.55 17.50
CA LYS A 267 19.39 32.63 17.45
C LYS A 267 20.17 33.86 16.98
N ASN A 268 19.84 34.35 15.78
CA ASN A 268 20.38 35.60 15.26
C ASN A 268 20.04 36.73 16.24
N LEU A 269 21.06 37.51 16.61
CA LEU A 269 20.96 38.95 16.89
C LEU A 269 21.14 39.67 15.56
#